data_AF-A0A920YTA6-F1
#
_entry.id   AF-A0A920YTA6-F1
#
_cell.length_a   1.000
_cell.length_b   1.000
_cell.length_c   1.000
_cell.angle_alpha   90.00
_cell.angle_beta   90.00
_cell.angle_gamma   90.00
#
_symmetry.space_group_name_H-M   'P 1'
#
loop_
_entity.id
_entity.type
_entity.pdbx_description
1 polymer ?
#
loop_
_entity_poly.entity_id
_entity_poly.type
_entity_poly.pdbx_seq_one_letter_code
_entity_poly.pdbx_strand_id
1 'polypeptide(L)' 'MNSGFLVYKCRKCGRLNKDTHVPNGTIALSCIICDFDFPKAWGDLKPGMTGVCNCGNGELGITDLIGFEPEKEEEL' A
#
# COMPACT_ATOMS: atom_id res chain seq x y z
N MET A 1 -14.19 8.84 -5.86
CA MET A 1 -13.00 8.68 -5.00
C MET A 1 -12.82 7.19 -4.88
N ASN A 2 -11.71 6.65 -5.36
CA ASN A 2 -11.64 5.21 -5.63
C ASN A 2 -10.96 4.53 -4.44
N SER A 3 -11.65 3.56 -3.84
CA SER A 3 -11.07 2.58 -2.93
C SER A 3 -10.17 1.63 -3.70
N GLY A 4 -9.28 0.95 -3.00
CA GLY A 4 -8.32 0.05 -3.62
C GLY A 4 -7.14 -0.25 -2.72
N PHE A 5 -6.04 -0.68 -3.32
CA PHE A 5 -4.89 -1.21 -2.59
C PHE A 5 -3.64 -0.37 -2.79
N LEU A 6 -2.92 -0.11 -1.71
CA LEU A 6 -1.54 0.39 -1.81
C LEU A 6 -0.67 -0.71 -2.42
N VAL A 7 0.19 -0.32 -3.36
CA VAL A 7 1.06 -1.25 -4.09
C VAL A 7 2.49 -1.06 -3.62
N TYR A 8 3.03 -2.12 -3.04
CA TYR A 8 4.42 -2.17 -2.60
C TYR A 8 5.23 -3.12 -3.47
N LYS A 9 6.47 -2.77 -3.84
CA LYS A 9 7.36 -3.64 -4.62
C LYS A 9 8.60 -4.01 -3.83
N CYS A 10 8.90 -5.30 -3.74
CA CYS A 10 10.13 -5.77 -3.10
C CYS A 10 11.35 -5.41 -3.95
N ARG A 11 12.34 -4.72 -3.35
CA ARG A 11 13.63 -4.39 -3.99
C ARG A 11 14.43 -5.63 -4.41
N LYS A 12 14.26 -6.73 -3.67
CA LYS A 12 15.04 -7.96 -3.85
C LYS A 12 14.42 -8.92 -4.87
N CYS A 13 13.19 -9.36 -4.65
CA CYS A 13 12.53 -10.36 -5.49
C CYS A 13 11.55 -9.78 -6.51
N GLY A 14 11.32 -8.46 -6.51
CA GLY A 14 10.41 -7.79 -7.44
C GLY A 14 8.92 -8.06 -7.22
N ARG A 15 8.55 -8.92 -6.26
CA ARG A 15 7.15 -9.24 -5.92
C ARG A 15 6.39 -7.98 -5.52
N LEU A 16 5.15 -7.88 -6.02
CA LEU A 16 4.20 -6.86 -5.59
C LEU A 16 3.40 -7.37 -4.37
N ASN A 17 3.23 -6.52 -3.37
CA ASN A 17 2.34 -6.71 -2.24
C ASN A 17 1.20 -5.69 -2.34
N LYS A 18 -0.04 -6.16 -2.19
CA LYS A 18 -1.27 -5.36 -2.28
C LYS A 18 -2.21 -5.70 -1.12
N ASP A 19 -1.66 -5.89 0.08
CA ASP A 19 -2.43 -6.37 1.24
C ASP A 19 -3.10 -5.21 2.00
N THR A 20 -2.74 -3.96 1.68
CA THR A 20 -3.26 -2.77 2.37
C THR A 20 -4.35 -2.10 1.56
N HIS A 21 -5.60 -2.38 1.91
CA HIS A 21 -6.76 -1.69 1.34
C HIS A 21 -6.92 -0.29 1.97
N VAL A 22 -7.26 0.70 1.15
CA VAL A 22 -7.54 2.08 1.57
C VAL A 22 -8.83 2.60 0.91
N PRO A 23 -9.69 3.31 1.65
CA PRO A 23 -10.92 3.89 1.09
C PRO A 23 -10.70 4.97 0.03
N ASN A 24 -9.51 5.58 -0.01
CA ASN A 24 -9.16 6.58 -1.02
C ASN A 24 -7.65 6.57 -1.29
N GLY A 25 -7.26 6.14 -2.48
CA GLY A 25 -5.85 6.05 -2.87
C GLY A 25 -5.10 7.39 -2.83
N THR A 26 -5.72 8.48 -3.28
CA THR A 26 -5.06 9.80 -3.33
C THR A 26 -4.76 10.33 -1.93
N ILE A 27 -5.75 10.27 -1.02
CA ILE A 27 -5.55 10.69 0.37
C ILE A 27 -4.49 9.82 1.04
N ALA A 28 -4.56 8.49 0.83
CA ALA A 28 -3.57 7.57 1.39
C ALA A 28 -2.15 7.91 0.96
N LEU A 29 -1.92 8.07 -0.36
CA LEU A 29 -0.60 8.41 -0.88
C LEU A 29 -0.11 9.76 -0.35
N SER A 30 -0.97 10.78 -0.29
CA SER A 30 -0.61 12.08 0.28
C SER A 30 -0.24 11.99 1.75
N CYS A 31 -0.99 11.25 2.56
CA CYS A 31 -0.66 11.04 3.97
C CYS A 31 0.71 10.36 4.14
N ILE A 32 1.00 9.32 3.35
CA ILE A 32 2.28 8.59 3.46
C ILE A 32 3.46 9.45 3.00
N ILE A 33 3.33 10.13 1.86
CA ILE A 33 4.42 10.92 1.26
C ILE A 33 4.74 12.15 2.10
N CYS A 34 3.71 12.80 2.65
CA CYS A 34 3.86 14.03 3.45
C CYS A 34 4.00 13.76 4.96
N ASP A 35 4.01 12.50 5.38
CA ASP A 35 4.03 12.09 6.80
C ASP A 35 2.90 12.72 7.64
N PHE A 36 1.69 12.72 7.08
CA PHE A 36 0.47 13.15 7.78
C PHE A 36 -0.27 11.96 8.39
N ASP A 37 -0.98 12.22 9.48
CA ASP A 37 -1.90 11.23 10.04
C ASP A 37 -3.01 10.88 9.04
N PHE A 38 -3.33 9.59 8.98
CA PHE A 38 -4.48 9.10 8.25
C PHE A 38 -5.79 9.55 8.91
N PRO A 39 -6.90 9.65 8.15
CA PRO A 39 -8.21 9.91 8.73
C PRO A 39 -8.54 8.89 9.82
N LYS A 40 -8.91 9.35 11.03
CA LYS A 40 -9.24 8.46 12.17
C LYS A 40 -10.31 7.41 11.85
N ALA A 41 -11.21 7.73 10.91
CA ALA A 41 -12.25 6.80 10.44
C ALA A 41 -11.69 5.55 9.73
N TRP A 42 -10.42 5.56 9.33
CA TRP A 42 -9.73 4.42 8.70
C TRP A 42 -9.02 3.52 9.74
N GLY A 43 -9.17 3.83 11.03
CA GLY A 43 -8.53 3.11 12.13
C GLY A 43 -7.10 3.57 12.42
N ASP A 44 -6.38 2.78 13.21
CA ASP A 44 -4.99 3.06 13.62
C ASP A 44 -3.94 2.63 12.56
N LEU A 45 -4.36 2.53 11.28
CA LEU A 45 -3.46 2.15 10.20
C LEU A 45 -2.41 3.25 9.98
N LYS A 46 -1.13 2.88 10.09
CA LYS A 46 0.01 3.75 9.75
C LYS A 46 0.95 3.07 8.75
N PRO A 47 0.49 2.80 7.50
CA PRO A 47 1.38 2.30 6.46
C PRO A 47 2.41 3.37 6.12
N GLY A 48 3.66 2.95 5.90
CA GLY A 48 4.77 3.84 5.58
C GLY A 48 5.22 3.76 4.13
N MET A 49 6.24 4.52 3.77
CA MET A 49 6.90 4.47 2.46
C MET A 49 7.60 3.13 2.20
N THR A 50 7.96 2.39 3.25
CA THR A 50 8.65 1.11 3.16
C THR A 50 7.97 0.03 3.99
N GLY A 51 8.14 -1.22 3.58
CA GLY A 51 7.66 -2.40 4.31
C GLY A 51 8.64 -3.58 4.19
N VAL A 52 8.18 -4.76 4.61
CA VAL A 52 8.96 -6.01 4.56
C VAL A 52 8.23 -7.04 3.71
N CYS A 53 8.98 -7.75 2.87
CA CYS A 53 8.49 -8.88 2.08
C CYS A 53 9.24 -10.15 2.49
N ASN A 54 8.48 -11.22 2.75
CA ASN A 54 9.03 -12.57 2.82
C ASN A 54 9.20 -13.11 1.38
N CYS A 55 10.44 -13.18 0.92
CA CYS A 55 10.79 -13.62 -0.43
C CYS A 55 10.57 -15.13 -0.56
N GLY A 56 10.30 -15.61 -1.78
CA GLY A 56 9.99 -17.03 -2.02
C GLY A 56 11.11 -18.03 -1.65
N ASN A 57 12.33 -17.54 -1.41
CA ASN A 57 13.47 -18.32 -0.93
C ASN A 57 13.64 -18.29 0.61
N GLY A 58 12.66 -17.75 1.34
CA GLY A 58 12.67 -17.66 2.80
C GLY A 58 13.45 -16.47 3.37
N GLU A 59 14.05 -15.63 2.52
CA GLU A 59 14.77 -14.43 2.96
C GLU A 59 13.83 -13.23 3.10
N LEU A 60 14.19 -12.29 3.99
CA LEU A 60 13.49 -11.01 4.09
C LEU A 60 14.05 -10.00 3.09
N GLY A 61 13.16 -9.22 2.48
CA GLY A 61 13.48 -8.09 1.61
C GLY A 61 12.72 -6.83 2.03
N ILE A 62 13.24 -5.68 1.65
CA ILE A 62 12.55 -4.39 1.83
C ILE A 62 11.62 -4.16 0.63
N THR A 63 10.42 -3.63 0.90
CA THR A 63 9.49 -3.16 -0.12
C THR A 63 9.37 -1.65 -0.10
N ASP A 64 9.19 -1.04 -1.27
CA ASP A 64 8.85 0.39 -1.40
C ASP A 64 7.41 0.54 -1.86
N LEU A 65 6.72 1.55 -1.33
CA LEU A 65 5.46 2.03 -1.87
C LEU A 65 5.72 2.57 -3.28
N ILE A 66 5.07 1.99 -4.29
CA ILE A 66 5.20 2.41 -5.69
C ILE A 66 3.93 3.02 -6.25
N GLY A 67 2.83 2.98 -5.50
CA GLY A 67 1.59 3.63 -5.89
C GLY A 67 0.35 2.98 -5.28
N PHE A 68 -0.74 3.09 -6.01
CA PHE A 68 -2.07 2.65 -5.63
C PHE A 68 -2.75 2.01 -6.85
N GLU A 69 -3.49 0.93 -6.61
CA GLU A 69 -4.32 0.27 -7.61
C GLU A 69 -5.79 0.34 -7.18
N PRO A 70 -6.67 1.01 -7.95
CA PRO A 70 -8.08 1.06 -7.63
C PRO A 70 -8.72 -0.33 -7.74
N GLU A 71 -9.68 -0.61 -6.86
CA GLU A 71 -10.58 -1.73 -7.06
C GLU A 71 -11.29 -1.57 -8.41
N LYS A 72 -11.42 -2.67 -9.15
CA LYS A 72 -12.25 -2.67 -10.36
C LYS A 72 -13.70 -2.59 -9.89
N GLU A 73 -14.43 -1.56 -10.31
CA GLU A 73 -15.88 -1.58 -10.22
C GLU A 73 -16.37 -2.76 -11.08
N GLU A 74 -16.96 -3.77 -10.44
CA GLU A 74 -17.73 -4.77 -11.18
C GLU A 74 -18.92 -4.02 -11.79
N GLU A 75 -18.96 -3.95 -13.13
CA GLU A 75 -20.12 -3.46 -13.87
C GLU A 75 -21.30 -4.41 -13.56
N LEU A 76 -22.16 -4.02 -12.62
CA LEU A 76 -23.43 -4.68 -12.31
C LEU A 76 -24.48 -4.42 -13.39
#